data_AF-A0A8K0CNI9-F1
#
_entry.id   AF-A0A8K0CNI9-F1
#
_cell.length_a   1.000
_cell.length_b   1.000
_cell.length_c   1.000
_cell.angle_alpha   90.00
_cell.angle_beta   90.00
_cell.angle_gamma   90.00
#
_symmetry.space_group_name_H-M   'P 1'
#
loop_
_entity.id
_entity.type
_entity.pdbx_description
1 polymer ?
#
loop_
_entity_poly.entity_id
_entity_poly.type
_entity_poly.pdbx_seq_one_letter_code
_entity_poly.pdbx_strand_id
1 'polypeptide(L)'
;MVLLVVIAFLIKCAFSVTCIPLNNNSFELSIVHINDFHARYEEISNTSSACKSDSENCIGGFSRIYTAINQLVKERPNSIILNGGDNFQGTLWYSIYRWNVTQYFLNLLPFDAYTLGNHEFDHGIVGLVPFIKALKSPVLVSNLDDREEPDIQGLYRKSIVIERDGKRIGIIGVVSEHTNQLSNTGKLRFLDESNSVNKEAERIKDDVDTIIVLSHCGYEADKIIAKYAAEKISVIVG
;
A
#
# COMPACT_ATOMS: atom_id res chain seq x y z
N MET A 1 -65.75 26.24 61.44
CA MET A 1 -64.78 25.14 61.24
C MET A 1 -64.84 24.77 59.77
N VAL A 2 -64.02 25.40 58.92
CA VAL A 2 -63.95 25.12 57.48
C VAL A 2 -62.57 24.53 57.24
N LEU A 3 -62.54 23.27 56.82
CA LEU A 3 -61.33 22.50 56.58
C LEU A 3 -60.90 22.71 55.12
N LEU A 4 -59.78 23.40 54.91
CA LEU A 4 -59.15 23.56 53.59
C LEU A 4 -58.30 22.32 53.30
N VAL A 5 -58.66 21.55 52.28
CA VAL A 5 -57.84 20.42 51.78
C VAL A 5 -57.05 20.92 50.57
N VAL A 6 -55.73 21.06 50.73
CA VAL A 6 -54.81 21.38 49.63
C VAL A 6 -54.31 20.05 49.05
N ILE A 7 -54.73 19.72 47.83
CA ILE A 7 -54.25 18.57 47.07
C ILE A 7 -53.02 19.00 46.27
N ALA A 8 -51.84 18.55 46.69
CA ALA A 8 -50.59 18.75 45.96
C ALA A 8 -50.45 17.71 44.84
N PHE A 9 -50.54 18.15 43.58
CA PHE A 9 -50.21 17.32 42.42
C PHE A 9 -48.68 17.27 42.23
N LEU A 10 -48.07 16.14 42.58
CA LEU A 10 -46.68 15.82 42.26
C LEU A 10 -46.59 15.36 40.79
N ILE A 11 -46.23 16.28 39.89
CA ILE A 11 -45.84 15.93 38.51
C ILE A 11 -44.46 15.27 38.57
N LYS A 12 -44.42 13.93 38.48
CA LYS A 12 -43.18 13.19 38.20
C LYS A 12 -42.84 13.36 36.72
N CYS A 13 -41.96 14.31 36.40
CA CYS A 13 -41.27 14.32 35.12
C CYS A 13 -40.34 13.09 35.06
N ALA A 14 -40.79 12.03 34.38
CA ALA A 14 -39.92 10.95 33.96
C ALA A 14 -39.12 11.45 32.74
N PHE A 15 -37.92 11.98 32.96
CA PHE A 15 -36.94 12.13 31.89
C PHE A 15 -36.48 10.73 31.47
N SER A 16 -37.06 10.21 30.39
CA SER A 16 -36.47 9.06 29.70
C SER A 16 -35.18 9.53 29.04
N VAL A 17 -34.05 9.30 29.70
CA VAL A 17 -32.74 9.39 29.06
C VAL A 17 -32.67 8.24 28.06
N THR A 18 -33.06 8.50 26.82
CA THR A 18 -32.73 7.60 25.72
C THR A 18 -31.23 7.67 25.53
N CYS A 19 -30.54 6.66 26.05
CA CYS A 19 -29.15 6.41 25.70
C CYS A 19 -29.16 6.05 24.21
N ILE A 20 -28.91 7.03 23.34
CA ILE A 20 -28.66 6.76 21.93
C ILE A 20 -27.34 5.97 21.93
N PRO A 21 -27.34 4.69 21.53
CA PRO A 21 -26.08 4.00 21.35
C PRO A 21 -25.29 4.81 20.33
N LEU A 22 -24.12 5.30 20.72
CA LEU A 22 -23.11 5.75 19.78
C LEU A 22 -22.81 4.54 18.92
N ASN A 23 -23.44 4.50 17.74
CA ASN A 23 -23.13 3.50 16.75
C ASN A 23 -21.71 3.79 16.32
N ASN A 24 -20.75 3.08 16.90
CA ASN A 24 -19.33 3.23 16.59
C ASN A 24 -19.10 2.56 15.23
N ASN A 25 -19.66 3.17 14.17
CA ASN A 25 -19.56 2.78 12.76
C ASN A 25 -18.14 3.02 12.21
N SER A 26 -17.13 3.03 13.09
CA SER A 26 -15.72 3.15 12.73
C SER A 26 -15.28 1.85 12.08
N PHE A 27 -14.84 1.95 10.83
CA PHE A 27 -14.18 0.86 10.13
C PHE A 27 -12.70 0.87 10.50
N GLU A 28 -12.20 -0.23 11.07
CA GLU A 28 -10.78 -0.42 11.33
C GLU A 28 -10.13 -1.14 10.14
N LEU A 29 -9.12 -0.50 9.57
CA LEU A 29 -8.33 -1.04 8.47
C LEU A 29 -6.90 -1.26 8.92
N SER A 30 -6.41 -2.48 8.72
CA SER A 30 -4.99 -2.80 8.93
C SER A 30 -4.25 -2.82 7.62
N ILE A 31 -3.22 -1.98 7.51
CA ILE A 31 -2.33 -1.95 6.36
C ILE A 31 -1.04 -2.68 6.76
N VAL A 32 -0.73 -3.77 6.07
CA VAL A 32 0.54 -4.50 6.22
C VAL A 32 1.34 -4.25 4.96
N HIS A 33 2.56 -3.74 5.09
CA HIS A 33 3.37 -3.42 3.92
C HIS A 33 4.83 -3.82 4.09
N ILE A 34 5.50 -4.00 2.95
CA ILE A 34 6.95 -4.04 2.83
C ILE A 34 7.36 -3.08 1.71
N ASN A 35 8.56 -2.53 1.76
CA ASN A 35 9.22 -1.77 0.71
C ASN A 35 10.71 -2.12 0.70
N ASP A 36 11.42 -1.75 -0.38
CA ASP A 36 12.90 -1.76 -0.46
C ASP A 36 13.53 -3.10 -0.05
N PHE A 37 12.89 -4.20 -0.45
CA PHE A 37 13.31 -5.53 -0.03
C PHE A 37 14.68 -5.91 -0.61
N HIS A 38 15.05 -5.35 -1.77
CA HIS A 38 16.38 -5.48 -2.40
C HIS A 38 16.97 -6.88 -2.33
N ALA A 39 16.15 -7.86 -2.75
CA ALA A 39 16.52 -9.27 -2.83
C ALA A 39 17.15 -9.86 -1.54
N ARG A 40 16.79 -9.35 -0.35
CA ARG A 40 17.25 -9.86 0.96
C ARG A 40 16.47 -11.11 1.39
N TYR A 41 16.49 -12.16 0.55
CA TYR A 41 15.75 -13.41 0.81
C TYR A 41 16.25 -14.15 2.06
N GLU A 42 17.53 -14.05 2.35
CA GLU A 42 18.14 -14.52 3.58
C GLU A 42 18.09 -13.45 4.67
N GLU A 43 18.22 -13.88 5.93
CA GLU A 43 18.34 -12.94 7.03
C GLU A 43 19.66 -12.14 6.95
N ILE A 44 19.60 -10.93 7.49
CA ILE A 44 20.69 -9.96 7.47
C ILE A 44 21.10 -9.60 8.90
N SER A 45 22.30 -9.09 9.06
CA SER A 45 22.70 -8.41 10.29
C SER A 45 21.97 -7.07 10.43
N ASN A 46 22.08 -6.45 11.61
CA ASN A 46 21.58 -5.09 11.86
C ASN A 46 22.24 -4.01 10.98
N THR A 47 23.36 -4.31 10.31
CA THR A 47 24.00 -3.41 9.34
C THR A 47 23.69 -3.79 7.89
N SER A 48 22.67 -4.61 7.66
CA SER A 48 22.25 -5.09 6.34
C SER A 48 23.29 -5.90 5.56
N SER A 49 24.29 -6.45 6.26
CA SER A 49 25.26 -7.39 5.69
C SER A 49 24.77 -8.83 5.84
N ALA A 50 25.47 -9.78 5.22
CA ALA A 50 25.20 -11.20 5.44
C ALA A 50 25.22 -11.52 6.96
N CYS A 51 24.18 -12.23 7.42
CA CYS A 51 24.14 -12.80 8.76
C CYS A 51 25.23 -13.86 8.91
N LYS A 52 25.90 -13.89 10.06
CA LYS A 52 26.82 -14.97 10.43
C LYS A 52 26.15 -15.77 11.54
N SER A 53 26.21 -17.10 11.45
CA SER A 53 25.48 -18.08 12.28
C SER A 53 25.56 -17.89 13.79
N ASP A 54 26.54 -17.11 14.27
CA ASP A 54 26.83 -16.95 15.69
C ASP A 54 26.30 -15.62 16.25
N SER A 55 25.59 -14.81 15.45
CA SER A 55 24.96 -13.57 15.94
C SER A 55 23.49 -13.79 16.29
N GLU A 56 23.15 -13.62 17.56
CA GLU A 56 21.75 -13.62 18.07
C GLU A 56 20.86 -12.50 17.49
N ASN A 57 21.38 -11.70 16.56
CA ASN A 57 20.79 -10.44 16.11
C ASN A 57 20.46 -10.43 14.61
N CYS A 58 20.23 -11.58 13.98
CA CYS A 58 19.81 -11.62 12.59
C CYS A 58 18.33 -11.26 12.44
N ILE A 59 18.05 -10.39 11.48
CA ILE A 59 16.73 -9.80 11.25
C ILE A 59 16.30 -10.01 9.80
N GLY A 60 15.01 -9.81 9.54
CA GLY A 60 14.46 -9.91 8.19
C GLY A 60 14.56 -11.32 7.62
N GLY A 61 14.84 -11.39 6.31
CA GLY A 61 14.75 -12.60 5.52
C GLY A 61 13.31 -12.93 5.12
N PHE A 62 13.15 -13.48 3.92
CA PHE A 62 11.83 -13.74 3.34
C PHE A 62 11.02 -14.72 4.20
N SER A 63 11.66 -15.74 4.78
CA SER A 63 10.96 -16.72 5.63
C SER A 63 10.31 -16.09 6.86
N ARG A 64 10.94 -15.08 7.46
CA ARG A 64 10.40 -14.38 8.64
C ARG A 64 9.27 -13.44 8.25
N ILE A 65 9.44 -12.72 7.14
CA ILE A 65 8.39 -11.88 6.54
C ILE A 65 7.17 -12.73 6.18
N TYR A 66 7.38 -13.91 5.58
CA TYR A 66 6.31 -14.83 5.22
C TYR A 66 5.51 -15.29 6.43
N THR A 67 6.19 -15.71 7.51
CA THR A 67 5.51 -16.09 8.75
C THR A 67 4.73 -14.92 9.35
N ALA A 68 5.35 -13.73 9.43
CA ALA A 68 4.72 -12.55 10.00
C ALA A 68 3.47 -12.12 9.21
N ILE A 69 3.57 -11.98 7.88
CA ILE A 69 2.42 -11.59 7.04
C ILE A 69 1.29 -12.61 7.15
N ASN A 70 1.59 -13.92 7.07
CA ASN A 70 0.55 -14.94 7.20
C ASN A 70 -0.11 -14.96 8.58
N GLN A 71 0.61 -14.63 9.65
CA GLN A 71 0.04 -14.47 10.97
C GLN A 71 -0.87 -13.23 11.02
N LEU A 72 -0.40 -12.09 10.52
CA LEU A 72 -1.17 -10.85 10.50
C LEU A 72 -2.45 -10.95 9.67
N VAL A 73 -2.41 -11.64 8.53
CA VAL A 73 -3.60 -11.90 7.69
C VAL A 73 -4.65 -12.71 8.45
N LYS A 74 -4.23 -13.69 9.27
CA LYS A 74 -5.14 -14.49 10.10
C LYS A 74 -5.72 -13.69 11.26
N GLU A 75 -4.91 -12.85 11.89
CA GLU A 75 -5.32 -12.03 13.04
C GLU A 75 -6.17 -10.83 12.62
N ARG A 76 -5.99 -10.34 11.38
CA ARG A 76 -6.61 -9.13 10.85
C ARG A 76 -7.29 -9.44 9.51
N PRO A 77 -8.51 -10.01 9.52
CA PRO A 77 -9.18 -10.51 8.32
C PRO A 77 -9.51 -9.42 7.29
N ASN A 78 -9.63 -8.16 7.73
CA ASN A 78 -9.87 -7.01 6.86
C ASN A 78 -8.57 -6.33 6.39
N SER A 79 -7.40 -6.93 6.62
CA SER A 79 -6.13 -6.32 6.25
C SER A 79 -5.97 -6.16 4.73
N ILE A 80 -5.16 -5.17 4.37
CA ILE A 80 -4.65 -4.97 3.02
C ILE A 80 -3.15 -5.19 3.06
N ILE A 81 -2.63 -5.97 2.13
CA ILE A 81 -1.22 -6.34 2.05
C ILE A 81 -0.59 -5.64 0.84
N LEU A 82 0.35 -4.74 1.07
CA LEU A 82 0.92 -3.88 0.02
C LEU A 82 2.43 -4.08 -0.13
N ASN A 83 2.93 -3.90 -1.35
CA ASN A 83 4.36 -3.89 -1.63
C ASN A 83 4.75 -2.57 -2.30
N GLY A 84 5.61 -1.81 -1.62
CA GLY A 84 6.08 -0.48 -1.98
C GLY A 84 7.18 -0.43 -3.05
N GLY A 85 7.45 -1.52 -3.78
CA GLY A 85 8.49 -1.52 -4.83
C GLY A 85 9.90 -1.84 -4.32
N ASP A 86 10.88 -1.75 -5.21
CA ASP A 86 12.30 -2.04 -4.99
C ASP A 86 12.57 -3.43 -4.39
N ASN A 87 11.97 -4.42 -5.04
CA ASN A 87 12.24 -5.83 -4.78
C ASN A 87 13.50 -6.31 -5.53
N PHE A 88 13.86 -5.60 -6.60
CA PHE A 88 15.04 -5.86 -7.43
C PHE A 88 16.32 -5.33 -6.78
N GLN A 89 17.46 -5.79 -7.33
CA GLN A 89 18.81 -5.42 -6.92
C GLN A 89 19.17 -5.83 -5.48
N GLY A 90 20.45 -5.73 -5.09
CA GLY A 90 20.87 -5.76 -3.67
C GLY A 90 21.67 -6.99 -3.22
N THR A 91 21.39 -8.19 -3.74
CA THR A 91 22.13 -9.43 -3.43
C THR A 91 22.44 -10.27 -4.66
N LEU A 92 23.26 -11.32 -4.45
CA LEU A 92 23.57 -12.32 -5.47
C LEU A 92 22.31 -13.05 -5.98
N TRP A 93 21.25 -13.15 -5.16
CA TRP A 93 19.97 -13.73 -5.59
C TRP A 93 19.44 -13.04 -6.84
N TYR A 94 19.39 -11.70 -6.83
CA TYR A 94 18.93 -10.96 -7.99
C TYR A 94 19.96 -10.99 -9.13
N SER A 95 21.26 -10.91 -8.81
CA SER A 95 22.32 -10.97 -9.83
C SER A 95 22.28 -12.24 -10.68
N ILE A 96 21.94 -13.39 -10.08
CA ILE A 96 21.87 -14.68 -10.77
C ILE A 96 20.47 -14.94 -11.35
N TYR A 97 19.42 -14.79 -10.54
CA TYR A 97 18.08 -15.29 -10.87
C TYR A 97 17.12 -14.20 -11.36
N ARG A 98 17.49 -12.92 -11.21
CA ARG A 98 16.76 -11.75 -11.74
C ARG A 98 15.29 -11.75 -11.30
N TRP A 99 14.41 -11.25 -12.14
CA TRP A 99 12.98 -11.17 -11.88
C TRP A 99 12.33 -12.51 -11.51
N ASN A 100 12.89 -13.64 -11.95
CA ASN A 100 12.27 -14.95 -11.79
C ASN A 100 12.27 -15.41 -10.33
N VAL A 101 13.36 -15.16 -9.58
CA VAL A 101 13.34 -15.41 -8.13
C VAL A 101 12.43 -14.43 -7.41
N THR A 102 12.40 -13.18 -7.88
CA THR A 102 11.58 -12.14 -7.26
C THR A 102 10.10 -12.44 -7.34
N GLN A 103 9.58 -12.70 -8.54
CA GLN A 103 8.17 -13.08 -8.68
C GLN A 103 7.84 -14.35 -7.89
N TYR A 104 8.75 -15.33 -7.83
CA TYR A 104 8.48 -16.60 -7.16
C TYR A 104 8.15 -16.38 -5.69
N PHE A 105 9.00 -15.63 -4.98
CA PHE A 105 8.79 -15.34 -3.56
C PHE A 105 7.60 -14.39 -3.35
N LEU A 106 7.47 -13.32 -4.13
CA LEU A 106 6.35 -12.39 -3.99
C LEU A 106 4.99 -13.09 -4.17
N ASN A 107 4.91 -14.04 -5.11
CA ASN A 107 3.71 -14.84 -5.36
C ASN A 107 3.36 -15.87 -4.27
N LEU A 108 4.19 -16.03 -3.23
CA LEU A 108 3.86 -16.80 -2.02
C LEU A 108 3.04 -15.98 -1.02
N LEU A 109 3.01 -14.65 -1.17
CA LEU A 109 2.31 -13.74 -0.26
C LEU A 109 1.02 -13.22 -0.90
N PRO A 110 -0.04 -12.99 -0.11
CA PRO A 110 -1.33 -12.53 -0.61
C PRO A 110 -1.36 -11.01 -0.78
N PHE A 111 -0.43 -10.44 -1.55
CA PHE A 111 -0.43 -9.00 -1.82
C PHE A 111 -1.71 -8.59 -2.56
N ASP A 112 -2.33 -7.50 -2.14
CA ASP A 112 -3.44 -6.86 -2.85
C ASP A 112 -2.94 -6.02 -4.03
N ALA A 113 -1.77 -5.40 -3.88
CA ALA A 113 -1.15 -4.58 -4.90
C ALA A 113 0.36 -4.42 -4.71
N TYR A 114 1.04 -4.19 -5.82
CA TYR A 114 2.43 -3.73 -5.89
C TYR A 114 2.45 -2.32 -6.51
N THR A 115 3.37 -1.45 -6.07
CA THR A 115 3.88 -0.38 -6.95
C THR A 115 5.24 -0.80 -7.51
N LEU A 116 5.73 -0.07 -8.50
CA LEU A 116 7.10 -0.20 -8.98
C LEU A 116 7.99 0.76 -8.21
N GLY A 117 9.22 0.34 -7.91
CA GLY A 117 10.31 1.22 -7.55
C GLY A 117 11.27 1.45 -8.72
N ASN A 118 12.34 2.20 -8.50
CA ASN A 118 13.29 2.48 -9.58
C ASN A 118 14.09 1.23 -9.98
N HIS A 119 14.44 0.37 -9.04
CA HIS A 119 15.27 -0.79 -9.32
C HIS A 119 14.55 -1.87 -10.13
N GLU A 120 13.21 -1.83 -10.20
CA GLU A 120 12.44 -2.66 -11.15
C GLU A 120 12.84 -2.43 -12.62
N PHE A 121 13.40 -1.26 -12.94
CA PHE A 121 13.85 -0.88 -14.28
C PHE A 121 15.35 -1.15 -14.53
N ASP A 122 16.12 -1.68 -13.57
CA ASP A 122 17.58 -1.86 -13.73
C ASP A 122 17.95 -2.72 -14.96
N HIS A 123 17.10 -3.68 -15.32
CA HIS A 123 17.29 -4.56 -16.48
C HIS A 123 16.46 -4.17 -17.69
N GLY A 124 16.00 -2.92 -17.73
CA GLY A 124 15.17 -2.42 -18.82
C GLY A 124 13.77 -3.01 -18.83
N ILE A 125 13.00 -2.55 -19.82
CA ILE A 125 11.66 -3.06 -20.12
C ILE A 125 11.67 -4.57 -20.36
N VAL A 126 12.74 -5.12 -20.93
CA VAL A 126 12.92 -6.56 -21.15
C VAL A 126 12.98 -7.37 -19.84
N GLY A 127 13.48 -6.79 -18.75
CA GLY A 127 13.45 -7.41 -17.42
C GLY A 127 12.14 -7.19 -16.68
N LEU A 128 11.52 -6.01 -16.87
CA LEU A 128 10.30 -5.59 -16.18
C LEU A 128 9.03 -6.28 -16.72
N VAL A 129 8.86 -6.36 -18.03
CA VAL A 129 7.65 -6.95 -18.66
C VAL A 129 7.39 -8.39 -18.22
N PRO A 130 8.37 -9.33 -18.24
CA PRO A 130 8.12 -10.69 -17.78
C PRO A 130 7.87 -10.75 -16.27
N PHE A 131 8.47 -9.86 -15.48
CA PHE A 131 8.20 -9.73 -14.05
C PHE A 131 6.74 -9.41 -13.79
N ILE A 132 6.22 -8.32 -14.38
CA ILE A 132 4.83 -7.89 -14.19
C ILE A 132 3.85 -8.99 -14.63
N LYS A 133 4.12 -9.64 -15.77
CA LYS A 133 3.30 -10.75 -16.28
C LYS A 133 3.29 -11.98 -15.37
N ALA A 134 4.35 -12.19 -14.59
CA ALA A 134 4.47 -13.34 -13.69
C ALA A 134 3.85 -13.10 -12.32
N LEU A 135 3.59 -11.85 -11.92
CA LEU A 135 2.95 -11.52 -10.64
C LEU A 135 1.47 -11.94 -10.63
N LYS A 136 1.02 -12.44 -9.48
CA LYS A 136 -0.39 -12.83 -9.26
C LYS A 136 -1.30 -11.69 -8.83
N SER A 137 -0.73 -10.56 -8.40
CA SER A 137 -1.47 -9.38 -7.97
C SER A 137 -1.14 -8.18 -8.86
N PRO A 138 -2.04 -7.20 -8.97
CA PRO A 138 -1.86 -6.08 -9.89
C PRO A 138 -0.69 -5.18 -9.50
N VAL A 139 -0.02 -4.66 -10.53
CA VAL A 139 0.96 -3.58 -10.42
C VAL A 139 0.28 -2.25 -10.69
N LEU A 140 0.51 -1.29 -9.80
CA LEU A 140 -0.11 0.03 -9.81
C LEU A 140 0.95 1.11 -10.04
N VAL A 141 0.78 1.95 -11.06
CA VAL A 141 1.58 3.16 -11.27
C VAL A 141 0.74 4.20 -12.02
N SER A 142 0.50 5.36 -11.40
CA SER A 142 -0.38 6.41 -11.92
C SER A 142 0.33 7.43 -12.82
N ASN A 143 1.64 7.60 -12.63
CA ASN A 143 2.45 8.66 -13.23
C ASN A 143 3.37 8.19 -14.38
N LEU A 144 3.12 7.00 -14.94
CA LEU A 144 3.80 6.55 -16.15
C LEU A 144 3.09 7.03 -17.42
N ASP A 145 3.87 7.59 -18.34
CA ASP A 145 3.52 7.82 -19.74
C ASP A 145 4.32 6.84 -20.62
N ASP A 146 3.60 5.84 -21.13
CA ASP A 146 4.10 4.68 -21.87
C ASP A 146 3.77 4.72 -23.36
N ARG A 147 3.35 5.88 -23.90
CA ARG A 147 2.96 6.02 -25.31
C ARG A 147 4.06 5.62 -26.30
N GLU A 148 5.31 5.80 -25.91
CA GLU A 148 6.48 5.44 -26.73
C GLU A 148 7.09 4.08 -26.36
N GLU A 149 6.49 3.35 -25.41
CA GLU A 149 6.97 2.06 -24.91
C GLU A 149 5.86 0.99 -24.98
N PRO A 150 5.51 0.48 -26.16
CA PRO A 150 4.35 -0.38 -26.37
C PRO A 150 4.41 -1.72 -25.62
N ASP A 151 5.60 -2.21 -25.26
CA ASP A 151 5.79 -3.53 -24.66
C ASP A 151 5.22 -3.64 -23.24
N ILE A 152 5.05 -2.51 -22.54
CA ILE A 152 4.51 -2.45 -21.17
C ILE A 152 3.05 -2.01 -21.12
N GLN A 153 2.49 -1.53 -22.23
CA GLN A 153 1.11 -1.05 -22.30
C GLN A 153 0.12 -2.14 -21.88
N GLY A 154 -0.80 -1.77 -20.98
CA GLY A 154 -1.84 -2.67 -20.47
C GLY A 154 -1.38 -3.70 -19.45
N LEU A 155 -0.10 -3.69 -19.04
CA LEU A 155 0.42 -4.62 -18.01
C LEU A 155 0.26 -4.08 -16.58
N TYR A 156 0.03 -2.78 -16.42
CA TYR A 156 -0.17 -2.13 -15.12
C TYR A 156 -1.48 -1.34 -15.12
N ARG A 157 -1.91 -0.92 -13.93
CA ARG A 157 -3.07 -0.04 -13.74
C ARG A 157 -2.62 1.21 -12.99
N LYS A 158 -3.39 2.29 -13.05
CA LYS A 158 -3.13 3.48 -12.21
C LYS A 158 -3.60 3.26 -10.77
N SER A 159 -4.75 2.62 -10.65
CA SER A 159 -5.40 2.30 -9.39
C SER A 159 -6.24 1.04 -9.48
N ILE A 160 -6.64 0.53 -8.32
CA ILE A 160 -7.69 -0.47 -8.14
C ILE A 160 -8.63 -0.04 -7.02
N VAL A 161 -9.82 -0.63 -6.99
CA VAL A 161 -10.74 -0.55 -5.86
C VAL A 161 -10.90 -1.96 -5.30
N ILE A 162 -10.69 -2.10 -4.00
CA ILE A 162 -10.94 -3.35 -3.26
C ILE A 162 -11.98 -3.12 -2.18
N GLU A 163 -12.65 -4.18 -1.75
CA GLU A 163 -13.63 -4.11 -0.68
C GLU A 163 -13.14 -4.87 0.56
N ARG A 164 -13.34 -4.26 1.75
CA ARG A 164 -13.12 -4.87 3.06
C ARG A 164 -14.25 -4.44 3.98
N ASP A 165 -14.95 -5.40 4.57
CA ASP A 165 -16.08 -5.14 5.48
C ASP A 165 -17.13 -4.15 4.91
N GLY A 166 -17.44 -4.29 3.61
CA GLY A 166 -18.38 -3.40 2.91
C GLY A 166 -17.86 -1.99 2.62
N LYS A 167 -16.58 -1.69 2.88
CA LYS A 167 -15.92 -0.43 2.53
C LYS A 167 -15.09 -0.57 1.26
N ARG A 168 -15.31 0.35 0.32
CA ARG A 168 -14.58 0.43 -0.95
C ARG A 168 -13.33 1.27 -0.76
N ILE A 169 -12.17 0.69 -1.00
CA ILE A 169 -10.85 1.29 -0.74
C ILE A 169 -10.12 1.41 -2.07
N GLY A 170 -9.84 2.64 -2.48
CA GLY A 170 -9.00 2.92 -3.63
C GLY A 170 -7.52 2.76 -3.27
N ILE A 171 -6.75 2.11 -4.14
CA ILE A 171 -5.29 2.05 -4.02
C ILE A 171 -4.71 2.64 -5.30
N ILE A 172 -3.89 3.68 -5.18
CA ILE A 172 -3.23 4.37 -6.29
C ILE A 172 -1.72 4.13 -6.17
N GLY A 173 -1.11 3.61 -7.22
CA GLY A 173 0.35 3.44 -7.25
C GLY A 173 1.05 4.68 -7.78
N VAL A 174 2.27 4.96 -7.33
CA VAL A 174 3.12 6.04 -7.86
C VAL A 174 4.59 5.69 -7.63
N VAL A 175 5.45 6.13 -8.55
CA VAL A 175 6.91 5.95 -8.47
C VAL A 175 7.57 7.30 -8.71
N SER A 176 8.78 7.51 -8.22
CA SER A 176 9.51 8.77 -8.39
C SER A 176 9.54 9.27 -9.85
N GLU A 177 9.34 10.57 -10.04
CA GLU A 177 9.48 11.22 -11.35
C GLU A 177 10.93 11.20 -11.88
N HIS A 178 11.90 10.91 -11.01
CA HIS A 178 13.33 10.84 -11.32
C HIS A 178 13.81 9.43 -11.66
N THR A 179 12.94 8.42 -11.73
CA THR A 179 13.34 7.03 -11.99
C THR A 179 14.13 6.86 -13.29
N ASN A 180 13.88 7.68 -14.31
CA ASN A 180 14.65 7.66 -15.56
C ASN A 180 16.11 8.14 -15.42
N GLN A 181 16.45 8.82 -14.32
CA GLN A 181 17.81 9.23 -13.98
C GLN A 181 18.55 8.14 -13.17
N LEU A 182 17.80 7.20 -12.58
CA LEU A 182 18.31 6.20 -11.65
C LEU A 182 18.49 4.82 -12.30
N SER A 183 17.63 4.48 -13.28
CA SER A 183 17.58 3.13 -13.87
C SER A 183 17.29 3.17 -15.38
N ASN A 184 17.37 2.00 -16.04
CA ASN A 184 17.17 1.88 -17.48
C ASN A 184 15.68 1.79 -17.83
N THR A 185 15.04 2.94 -18.04
CA THR A 185 13.58 3.01 -18.19
C THR A 185 13.08 2.95 -19.63
N GLY A 186 13.97 2.72 -20.61
CA GLY A 186 13.60 2.74 -22.03
C GLY A 186 13.07 4.11 -22.44
N LYS A 187 11.89 4.13 -23.07
CA LYS A 187 11.21 5.37 -23.53
C LYS A 187 10.11 5.82 -22.58
N LEU A 188 10.01 5.24 -21.39
CA LEU A 188 9.05 5.67 -20.38
C LEU A 188 9.33 7.09 -19.92
N ARG A 189 8.26 7.84 -19.76
CA ARG A 189 8.29 9.16 -19.13
C ARG A 189 7.57 9.08 -17.79
N PHE A 190 8.16 9.72 -16.80
CA PHE A 190 7.62 9.80 -15.46
C PHE A 190 7.09 11.21 -15.26
N LEU A 191 5.80 11.30 -14.94
CA LEU A 191 5.10 12.54 -14.70
C LEU A 191 5.18 12.90 -13.22
N ASP A 192 4.92 14.18 -12.91
CA ASP A 192 4.85 14.69 -11.55
C ASP A 192 3.94 13.81 -10.67
N GLU A 193 4.47 13.40 -9.52
CA GLU A 193 3.87 12.38 -8.66
C GLU A 193 2.57 12.89 -8.03
N SER A 194 2.61 14.09 -7.45
CA SER A 194 1.47 14.70 -6.75
C SER A 194 0.31 14.98 -7.69
N ASN A 195 0.58 15.56 -8.87
CA ASN A 195 -0.42 15.84 -9.89
C ASN A 195 -1.05 14.54 -10.44
N SER A 196 -0.23 13.51 -10.66
CA SER A 196 -0.71 12.22 -11.19
C SER A 196 -1.58 11.49 -10.18
N VAL A 197 -1.16 11.44 -8.92
CA VAL A 197 -1.93 10.85 -7.81
C VAL A 197 -3.26 11.59 -7.64
N ASN A 198 -3.24 12.92 -7.57
CA ASN A 198 -4.46 13.70 -7.37
C ASN A 198 -5.43 13.59 -8.54
N LYS A 199 -4.92 13.54 -9.78
CA LYS A 199 -5.75 13.32 -10.97
C LYS A 199 -6.43 11.96 -10.94
N GLU A 200 -5.73 10.91 -10.52
CA GLU A 200 -6.30 9.58 -10.41
C GLU A 200 -7.27 9.46 -9.22
N ALA A 201 -6.97 10.10 -8.10
CA ALA A 201 -7.84 10.16 -6.93
C ALA A 201 -9.18 10.80 -7.28
N GLU A 202 -9.15 11.94 -7.97
CA GLU A 202 -10.36 12.62 -8.46
C GLU A 202 -11.17 11.73 -9.42
N ARG A 203 -10.51 10.90 -10.23
CA ARG A 203 -11.18 9.97 -11.17
C ARG A 203 -11.96 8.87 -10.45
N ILE A 204 -11.49 8.38 -9.30
CA ILE A 204 -12.09 7.24 -8.59
C ILE A 204 -12.88 7.62 -7.33
N LYS A 205 -12.91 8.91 -6.97
CA LYS A 205 -13.43 9.35 -5.67
C LYS A 205 -14.88 8.94 -5.40
N ASP A 206 -15.74 8.90 -6.42
CA ASP A 206 -17.16 8.54 -6.24
C ASP A 206 -17.36 7.02 -6.06
N ASP A 207 -16.34 6.23 -6.43
CA ASP A 207 -16.34 4.77 -6.34
C ASP A 207 -15.74 4.24 -5.03
N VAL A 208 -15.20 5.11 -4.18
CA VAL A 208 -14.46 4.72 -2.97
C VAL A 208 -14.88 5.50 -1.74
N ASP A 209 -14.72 4.90 -0.58
CA ASP A 209 -14.89 5.55 0.73
C ASP A 209 -13.59 6.24 1.18
N THR A 210 -12.44 5.66 0.84
CA THR A 210 -11.10 6.15 1.19
C THR A 210 -10.08 5.73 0.13
N ILE A 211 -8.96 6.44 0.04
CA ILE A 211 -7.86 6.20 -0.90
C ILE A 211 -6.54 6.06 -0.13
N ILE A 212 -5.81 5.01 -0.47
CA ILE A 212 -4.42 4.77 -0.07
C ILE A 212 -3.53 5.04 -1.28
N VAL A 213 -2.47 5.82 -1.09
CA VAL A 213 -1.40 5.97 -2.07
C VAL A 213 -0.30 4.96 -1.73
N LEU A 214 0.06 4.10 -2.66
CA LEU A 214 1.19 3.18 -2.59
C LEU A 214 2.35 3.79 -3.39
N SER A 215 3.30 4.37 -2.67
CA SER A 215 4.33 5.24 -3.22
C SER A 215 5.69 4.56 -3.23
N HIS A 216 6.48 4.88 -4.26
CA HIS A 216 7.93 4.68 -4.26
C HIS A 216 8.62 5.97 -4.74
N CYS A 217 8.31 7.08 -4.05
CA CYS A 217 8.83 8.41 -4.38
C CYS A 217 9.82 8.93 -3.33
N GLY A 218 9.94 8.21 -2.21
CA GLY A 218 10.71 8.63 -1.05
C GLY A 218 9.94 9.60 -0.15
N TYR A 219 10.34 9.62 1.13
CA TYR A 219 9.63 10.31 2.20
C TYR A 219 9.38 11.81 1.95
N GLU A 220 10.32 12.51 1.31
CA GLU A 220 10.17 13.93 1.02
C GLU A 220 9.09 14.20 -0.03
N ALA A 221 9.04 13.39 -1.09
CA ALA A 221 7.97 13.46 -2.09
C ALA A 221 6.62 13.04 -1.49
N ASP A 222 6.59 12.03 -0.63
CA ASP A 222 5.37 11.61 0.06
C ASP A 222 4.77 12.73 0.92
N LYS A 223 5.60 13.52 1.60
CA LYS A 223 5.13 14.72 2.32
C LYS A 223 4.54 15.77 1.39
N ILE A 224 5.08 15.91 0.17
CA ILE A 224 4.52 16.82 -0.85
C ILE A 224 3.17 16.31 -1.32
N ILE A 225 3.05 15.01 -1.65
CA ILE A 225 1.78 14.37 -2.02
C ILE A 225 0.76 14.58 -0.90
N ALA A 226 1.13 14.32 0.37
CA ALA A 226 0.24 14.51 1.52
C ALA A 226 -0.21 15.97 1.69
N LYS A 227 0.70 16.92 1.50
CA LYS A 227 0.40 18.36 1.63
C LYS A 227 -0.62 18.84 0.60
N TYR A 228 -0.61 18.26 -0.60
CA TYR A 228 -1.50 18.63 -1.70
C TYR A 228 -2.56 17.56 -2.01
N ALA A 229 -2.79 16.64 -1.08
CA ALA A 229 -3.67 15.50 -1.27
C ALA A 229 -5.11 15.92 -1.59
N ALA A 230 -5.67 15.31 -2.64
CA ALA A 230 -7.07 15.41 -2.99
C ALA A 230 -7.97 14.76 -1.92
N GLU A 231 -9.27 15.00 -2.04
CA GLU A 231 -10.27 14.42 -1.15
C GLU A 231 -10.16 12.88 -1.11
N LYS A 232 -10.47 12.29 0.05
CA LYS A 232 -10.45 10.85 0.35
C LYS A 232 -9.06 10.20 0.40
N ILE A 233 -7.99 10.83 -0.06
CA ILE A 233 -6.62 10.37 0.23
C ILE A 233 -6.41 10.45 1.74
N SER A 234 -6.25 9.29 2.38
CA SER A 234 -6.22 9.16 3.85
C SER A 234 -4.88 8.66 4.36
N VAL A 235 -4.15 7.88 3.56
CA VAL A 235 -2.86 7.29 3.92
C VAL A 235 -1.95 7.26 2.69
N ILE A 236 -0.65 7.49 2.91
CA ILE A 236 0.41 7.22 1.96
C ILE A 236 1.30 6.14 2.57
N VAL A 237 1.53 5.07 1.82
CA VAL A 237 2.43 3.97 2.16
C VAL A 237 3.60 4.07 1.20
N GLY A 238 4.70 4.64 1.69
CA GLY A 238 6.00 4.65 1.01
C GLY A 238 6.87 3.46 1.37
#